data_AF-A0A1C6FBL8-F1
#
_entry.id   AF-A0A1C6FBL8-F1
#
_cell.length_a   1.000
_cell.length_b   1.000
_cell.length_c   1.000
_cell.angle_alpha   90.00
_cell.angle_beta   90.00
_cell.angle_gamma   90.00
#
_symmetry.space_group_name_H-M   'P 1'
#
loop_
_entity.id
_entity.type
_entity.pdbx_description
1 polymer ?
#
loop_
_entity_poly.entity_id
_entity_poly.type
_entity_poly.pdbx_seq_one_letter_code
_entity_poly.pdbx_strand_id
1 'polypeptide(L)'
;MLKRRILSLFFLLALLLPTASAANGSAARDGIRGVWVSSVYNIDYPTRQGMTADELKSEADAILDNIASMGLNTVFFQVRPSADALYQSELFPWSRYVSGTAGQAPDGGLDLLAYWVNGAHSRGLQLHAWINPYRITKDGEAEWAALPESSPAKQHPEWVVQYDGNYYFDPGLSAVQQLVIDGAEEIVRNYEVDGIHLDDYFYPGPDFNDATSFARYGGDFEDIGDWRRDNVNTLIAELDTALHELNPDLSFGVSPAGIWDNQSSNPEGSETNGRSSYREIYCDSVEWIEAGTVDYICPQLYWSIGYEIADFEILLDWWQNVVATSDVALYIGIGAYRAAEAQPGDVWYGTAELQRQLDMIESSIDVQGEVFFSYSSLIDTANCSSMLAKHYTEIDGVPPGDATGESAQHSSLLEILSRFITSLFY
;
A
#
# COMPACT_ATOMS: atom_id res chain seq x y z
N MET A 1 -32.94 -1.53 -57.18
CA MET A 1 -33.32 -1.55 -55.74
C MET A 1 -32.56 -2.59 -54.91
N LEU A 2 -31.95 -3.63 -55.50
CA LEU A 2 -31.18 -4.64 -54.75
C LEU A 2 -29.76 -4.19 -54.34
N LYS A 3 -29.09 -3.36 -55.16
CA LYS A 3 -27.74 -2.83 -54.85
C LYS A 3 -27.70 -1.77 -53.74
N ARG A 4 -28.84 -1.16 -53.41
CA ARG A 4 -28.95 -0.14 -52.36
C ARG A 4 -29.25 -0.72 -50.97
N ARG A 5 -29.64 -2.00 -50.89
CA ARG A 5 -29.88 -2.73 -49.63
C ARG A 5 -28.65 -3.49 -49.13
N ILE A 6 -27.71 -3.82 -50.03
CA ILE A 6 -26.45 -4.50 -49.66
C ILE A 6 -25.45 -3.53 -49.03
N LEU A 7 -25.42 -2.27 -49.46
CA LEU A 7 -24.58 -1.24 -48.84
C LEU A 7 -25.06 -0.82 -47.44
N SER A 8 -26.37 -0.88 -47.17
CA SER A 8 -26.92 -0.61 -45.85
C SER A 8 -26.70 -1.74 -44.85
N LEU A 9 -26.56 -3.00 -45.31
CA LEU A 9 -26.18 -4.12 -44.45
C LEU A 9 -24.69 -4.11 -44.08
N PHE A 10 -23.81 -3.63 -44.97
CA PHE A 10 -22.39 -3.49 -44.64
C PHE A 10 -22.09 -2.32 -43.69
N PHE A 11 -22.92 -1.25 -43.71
CA PHE A 11 -22.79 -0.15 -42.76
C PHE A 11 -23.43 -0.43 -41.39
N LEU A 12 -24.42 -1.34 -41.31
CA LEU A 12 -24.98 -1.79 -40.03
C LEU A 12 -24.17 -2.92 -39.36
N LEU A 13 -23.34 -3.66 -40.11
CA LEU A 13 -22.49 -4.71 -39.54
C LEU A 13 -21.11 -4.20 -39.06
N ALA A 14 -20.71 -2.99 -39.47
CA ALA A 14 -19.50 -2.31 -38.98
C ALA A 14 -19.72 -1.54 -37.67
N LEU A 15 -20.97 -1.45 -37.18
CA LEU A 15 -21.36 -0.81 -35.91
C LEU A 15 -21.63 -1.84 -34.78
N LEU A 16 -21.27 -3.10 -35.01
CA LEU A 16 -21.40 -4.22 -34.05
C LEU A 16 -20.07 -4.93 -33.82
N LEU A 17 -18.95 -4.23 -34.01
CA LEU A 17 -17.71 -4.64 -33.38
C LEU A 17 -17.76 -4.09 -31.94
N PRO A 18 -17.78 -4.94 -30.90
CA PRO A 18 -17.37 -4.45 -29.61
C PRO A 18 -15.93 -3.99 -29.82
N THR A 19 -15.67 -2.70 -29.68
CA THR A 19 -14.36 -2.26 -29.24
C THR A 19 -14.18 -2.95 -27.90
N ALA A 20 -13.49 -4.08 -27.92
CA ALA A 20 -12.84 -4.57 -26.72
C ALA A 20 -11.80 -3.51 -26.37
N SER A 21 -12.23 -2.46 -25.67
CA SER A 21 -11.43 -2.02 -24.55
C SER A 21 -11.25 -3.28 -23.73
N ALA A 22 -10.05 -3.85 -23.77
CA ALA A 22 -9.54 -4.51 -22.59
C ALA A 22 -9.46 -3.41 -21.54
N ALA A 23 -10.60 -3.10 -20.95
CA ALA A 23 -10.63 -2.48 -19.65
C ALA A 23 -9.92 -3.51 -18.76
N ASN A 24 -8.78 -3.12 -18.19
CA ASN A 24 -8.10 -3.85 -17.14
C ASN A 24 -8.94 -3.97 -15.84
N GLY A 25 -10.26 -3.76 -15.90
CA GLY A 25 -11.22 -4.00 -14.82
C GLY A 25 -11.45 -5.49 -14.49
N SER A 26 -10.42 -6.31 -14.69
CA SER A 26 -10.36 -7.73 -14.30
C SER A 26 -9.38 -7.99 -13.15
N ALA A 27 -8.57 -7.01 -12.74
CA ALA A 27 -7.65 -7.19 -11.63
C ALA A 27 -8.38 -7.24 -10.26
N ALA A 28 -9.54 -6.59 -10.14
CA ALA A 28 -10.34 -6.60 -8.90
C ALA A 28 -11.04 -7.95 -8.60
N ARG A 29 -10.82 -9.00 -9.39
CA ARG A 29 -11.37 -10.35 -9.12
C ARG A 29 -10.38 -11.33 -8.51
N ASP A 30 -9.09 -11.00 -8.52
CA ASP A 30 -8.04 -11.78 -7.86
C ASP A 30 -7.50 -10.87 -6.74
N GLY A 31 -7.72 -11.23 -5.47
CA GLY A 31 -7.39 -10.36 -4.32
C GLY A 31 -5.92 -9.88 -4.27
N ILE A 32 -5.65 -8.82 -3.52
CA ILE A 32 -4.28 -8.30 -3.35
C ILE A 32 -3.42 -9.32 -2.60
N ARG A 33 -2.25 -9.62 -3.16
CA ARG A 33 -1.15 -10.39 -2.58
C ARG A 33 0.07 -9.48 -2.55
N GLY A 34 0.10 -8.60 -1.57
CA GLY A 34 0.99 -7.45 -1.53
C GLY A 34 2.24 -7.64 -0.68
N VAL A 35 3.24 -6.81 -0.90
CA VAL A 35 4.38 -6.67 0.02
C VAL A 35 4.86 -5.23 0.08
N TRP A 36 5.20 -4.77 1.28
CA TRP A 36 5.87 -3.48 1.45
C TRP A 36 7.37 -3.58 1.16
N VAL A 37 7.85 -2.63 0.37
CA VAL A 37 9.29 -2.39 0.12
C VAL A 37 9.63 -1.01 0.69
N SER A 38 10.17 -1.03 1.90
CA SER A 38 10.51 0.13 2.72
C SER A 38 11.89 0.68 2.37
N SER A 39 11.96 2.00 2.18
CA SER A 39 13.21 2.72 1.88
C SER A 39 13.80 3.46 3.07
N VAL A 40 12.98 3.81 4.07
CA VAL A 40 13.45 4.37 5.34
C VAL A 40 14.45 3.39 5.98
N TYR A 41 15.57 3.93 6.47
CA TYR A 41 16.68 3.17 7.03
C TYR A 41 17.27 2.08 6.11
N ASN A 42 16.98 2.14 4.81
CA ASN A 42 17.44 1.12 3.87
C ASN A 42 16.97 -0.31 4.26
N ILE A 43 15.74 -0.43 4.82
CA ILE A 43 15.18 -1.71 5.31
C ILE A 43 15.08 -2.75 4.20
N ASP A 44 14.49 -2.38 3.05
CA ASP A 44 14.33 -3.28 1.90
C ASP A 44 15.08 -2.78 0.67
N TYR A 45 14.99 -1.48 0.36
CA TYR A 45 15.63 -0.91 -0.83
C TYR A 45 15.96 0.58 -0.71
N PRO A 46 17.13 1.04 -1.19
CA PRO A 46 18.27 0.22 -1.62
C PRO A 46 18.98 -0.36 -0.40
N THR A 47 19.66 -1.51 -0.54
CA THR A 47 20.39 -2.17 0.56
C THR A 47 21.50 -1.31 1.17
N ARG A 48 22.01 -0.33 0.42
CA ARG A 48 22.94 0.69 0.92
C ARG A 48 22.82 1.99 0.14
N GLN A 49 23.25 3.07 0.78
CA GLN A 49 23.37 4.39 0.15
C GLN A 49 24.54 4.44 -0.84
N GLY A 50 24.48 5.39 -1.79
CA GLY A 50 25.56 5.70 -2.73
C GLY A 50 25.82 4.58 -3.74
N MET A 51 24.82 3.76 -4.06
CA MET A 51 24.90 2.76 -5.12
C MET A 51 24.94 3.43 -6.50
N THR A 52 25.60 2.79 -7.44
CA THR A 52 25.59 3.20 -8.85
C THR A 52 24.22 2.96 -9.47
N ALA A 53 23.92 3.62 -10.59
CA ALA A 53 22.65 3.43 -11.29
C ALA A 53 22.41 1.96 -11.68
N ASP A 54 23.45 1.24 -12.10
CA ASP A 54 23.34 -0.17 -12.49
C ASP A 54 23.10 -1.09 -11.28
N GLU A 55 23.71 -0.79 -10.12
CA GLU A 55 23.47 -1.52 -8.88
C GLU A 55 22.04 -1.32 -8.38
N LEU A 56 21.54 -0.08 -8.37
CA LEU A 56 20.15 0.24 -7.99
C LEU A 56 19.15 -0.51 -8.88
N LYS A 57 19.36 -0.49 -10.19
CA LYS A 57 18.52 -1.20 -11.17
C LYS A 57 18.54 -2.70 -10.95
N SER A 58 19.73 -3.27 -10.79
CA SER A 58 19.89 -4.72 -10.59
C SER A 58 19.23 -5.19 -9.30
N GLU A 59 19.26 -4.38 -8.25
CA GLU A 59 18.60 -4.71 -6.98
C GLU A 59 17.07 -4.59 -7.10
N ALA A 60 16.57 -3.53 -7.73
CA ALA A 60 15.14 -3.39 -8.02
C ALA A 60 14.60 -4.56 -8.86
N ASP A 61 15.32 -4.98 -9.91
CA ASP A 61 14.95 -6.14 -10.72
C ASP A 61 14.91 -7.43 -9.90
N ALA A 62 15.91 -7.67 -9.05
CA ALA A 62 15.95 -8.85 -8.20
C ALA A 62 14.79 -8.88 -7.19
N ILE A 63 14.44 -7.72 -6.61
CA ILE A 63 13.29 -7.61 -5.71
C ILE A 63 12.01 -7.95 -6.46
N LEU A 64 11.76 -7.32 -7.61
CA LEU A 64 10.55 -7.54 -8.41
C LEU A 64 10.45 -8.99 -8.93
N ASP A 65 11.56 -9.59 -9.35
CA ASP A 65 11.63 -11.00 -9.74
C ASP A 65 11.25 -11.92 -8.56
N ASN A 66 11.78 -11.65 -7.37
CA ASN A 66 11.48 -12.42 -6.18
C ASN A 66 10.00 -12.30 -5.79
N ILE A 67 9.44 -11.09 -5.81
CA ILE A 67 8.02 -10.82 -5.53
C ILE A 67 7.13 -11.65 -6.45
N ALA A 68 7.36 -11.56 -7.78
CA ALA A 68 6.60 -12.35 -8.74
C ALA A 68 6.78 -13.86 -8.53
N SER A 69 7.99 -14.33 -8.21
CA SER A 69 8.27 -15.75 -7.98
C SER A 69 7.58 -16.32 -6.74
N MET A 70 7.27 -15.46 -5.76
CA MET A 70 6.51 -15.84 -4.56
C MET A 70 5.01 -15.93 -4.82
N GLY A 71 4.52 -15.57 -6.01
CA GLY A 71 3.08 -15.53 -6.32
C GLY A 71 2.38 -14.26 -5.84
N LEU A 72 3.15 -13.27 -5.38
CA LEU A 72 2.66 -11.94 -5.03
C LEU A 72 2.37 -11.13 -6.30
N ASN A 73 1.39 -10.23 -6.24
CA ASN A 73 0.91 -9.45 -7.40
C ASN A 73 1.03 -7.94 -7.22
N THR A 74 1.34 -7.44 -6.01
CA THR A 74 1.38 -6.00 -5.73
C THR A 74 2.60 -5.60 -4.89
N VAL A 75 3.22 -4.48 -5.24
CA VAL A 75 4.33 -3.86 -4.49
C VAL A 75 3.90 -2.51 -3.94
N PHE A 76 4.02 -2.34 -2.63
CA PHE A 76 3.86 -1.05 -1.95
C PHE A 76 5.25 -0.44 -1.74
N PHE A 77 5.72 0.37 -2.69
CA PHE A 77 7.08 0.89 -2.71
C PHE A 77 7.15 2.25 -2.01
N GLN A 78 7.98 2.39 -0.97
CA GLN A 78 8.12 3.64 -0.22
C GLN A 78 8.89 4.70 -1.01
N VAL A 79 8.16 5.59 -1.68
CA VAL A 79 8.74 6.64 -2.53
C VAL A 79 8.97 7.95 -1.79
N ARG A 80 8.28 8.16 -0.66
CA ARG A 80 8.46 9.31 0.24
C ARG A 80 8.56 8.85 1.69
N PRO A 81 9.76 8.46 2.16
CA PRO A 81 9.95 8.00 3.54
C PRO A 81 9.94 9.13 4.57
N SER A 82 10.46 10.33 4.26
CA SER A 82 10.63 11.42 5.24
C SER A 82 10.78 12.80 4.57
N ALA A 83 9.67 13.36 4.07
CA ALA A 83 9.62 14.68 3.40
C ALA A 83 10.64 14.83 2.25
N ASP A 84 10.90 13.74 1.55
CA ASP A 84 11.86 13.58 0.47
C ASP A 84 11.32 12.66 -0.63
N ALA A 85 12.02 12.52 -1.75
CA ALA A 85 11.54 11.75 -2.90
C ALA A 85 12.58 10.76 -3.43
N LEU A 86 12.13 9.54 -3.72
CA LEU A 86 12.85 8.55 -4.54
C LEU A 86 12.47 8.72 -6.03
N TYR A 87 12.11 9.92 -6.44
CA TYR A 87 11.70 10.27 -7.80
C TYR A 87 12.03 11.73 -8.07
N GLN A 88 11.95 12.15 -9.33
CA GLN A 88 12.21 13.54 -9.68
C GLN A 88 11.00 14.40 -9.29
N SER A 89 11.11 15.11 -8.17
CA SER A 89 10.07 15.98 -7.63
C SER A 89 10.44 17.47 -7.78
N GLU A 90 9.44 18.31 -8.06
CA GLU A 90 9.52 19.77 -7.98
C GLU A 90 9.28 20.27 -6.54
N LEU A 91 8.68 19.45 -5.68
CA LEU A 91 8.29 19.79 -4.30
C LEU A 91 9.28 19.29 -3.25
N PHE A 92 9.74 18.05 -3.38
CA PHE A 92 10.53 17.36 -2.38
C PHE A 92 11.98 17.15 -2.82
N PRO A 93 12.96 17.30 -1.92
CA PRO A 93 14.35 17.00 -2.23
C PRO A 93 14.54 15.50 -2.45
N TRP A 94 15.56 15.12 -3.23
CA TRP A 94 15.98 13.72 -3.35
C TRP A 94 16.27 13.08 -2.00
N SER A 95 15.82 11.83 -1.83
CA SER A 95 15.97 11.10 -0.58
C SER A 95 17.43 10.77 -0.26
N ARG A 96 17.80 11.02 1.00
CA ARG A 96 19.11 10.63 1.54
C ARG A 96 19.30 9.11 1.58
N TYR A 97 18.21 8.33 1.61
CA TYR A 97 18.31 6.86 1.66
C TYR A 97 18.88 6.28 0.35
N VAL A 98 18.91 7.05 -0.74
CA VAL A 98 19.50 6.60 -2.01
C VAL A 98 20.96 7.03 -2.13
N SER A 99 21.23 8.33 -2.08
CA SER A 99 22.58 8.88 -2.33
C SER A 99 23.45 8.99 -1.06
N GLY A 100 22.83 8.94 0.13
CA GLY A 100 23.46 9.23 1.42
C GLY A 100 23.45 10.72 1.78
N THR A 101 22.97 11.61 0.91
CA THR A 101 22.92 13.05 1.14
C THR A 101 21.55 13.61 0.73
N ALA A 102 20.86 14.29 1.65
CA ALA A 102 19.56 14.89 1.37
C ALA A 102 19.65 15.91 0.22
N GLY A 103 18.74 15.82 -0.76
CA GLY A 103 18.71 16.67 -1.94
C GLY A 103 19.70 16.28 -3.05
N GLN A 104 20.61 15.33 -2.82
CA GLN A 104 21.52 14.85 -3.86
C GLN A 104 20.84 13.76 -4.69
N ALA A 105 20.72 14.03 -6.00
CA ALA A 105 20.19 13.07 -6.96
C ALA A 105 20.97 11.75 -6.97
N PRO A 106 20.31 10.61 -7.25
CA PRO A 106 20.94 9.33 -7.49
C PRO A 106 21.99 9.39 -8.61
N ASP A 107 22.85 8.38 -8.68
CA ASP A 107 23.85 8.28 -9.74
C ASP A 107 23.21 8.37 -11.14
N GLY A 108 23.82 9.18 -12.01
CA GLY A 108 23.29 9.48 -13.35
C GLY A 108 21.94 10.22 -13.38
N GLY A 109 21.42 10.69 -12.24
CA GLY A 109 20.08 11.27 -12.15
C GLY A 109 18.97 10.24 -12.37
N LEU A 110 19.22 8.98 -11.99
CA LEU A 110 18.23 7.90 -12.14
C LEU A 110 16.93 8.25 -11.40
N ASP A 111 15.83 8.26 -12.13
CA ASP A 111 14.49 8.29 -11.55
C ASP A 111 14.09 6.88 -11.12
N LEU A 112 14.08 6.63 -9.80
CA LEU A 112 13.82 5.30 -9.25
C LEU A 112 12.34 4.94 -9.42
N LEU A 113 11.40 5.83 -9.13
CA LEU A 113 9.98 5.49 -9.27
C LEU A 113 9.61 5.14 -10.71
N ALA A 114 10.10 5.89 -11.70
CA ALA A 114 9.92 5.52 -13.11
C ALA A 114 10.48 4.13 -13.41
N TYR A 115 11.67 3.79 -12.88
CA TYR A 115 12.26 2.47 -13.07
C TYR A 115 11.41 1.36 -12.45
N TRP A 116 10.95 1.57 -11.21
CA TRP A 116 10.15 0.62 -10.45
C TRP A 116 8.78 0.37 -11.07
N VAL A 117 8.07 1.41 -11.52
CA VAL A 117 6.77 1.26 -12.19
C VAL A 117 6.90 0.41 -13.44
N ASN A 118 7.85 0.77 -14.33
CA ASN A 118 8.09 0.00 -15.56
C ASN A 118 8.52 -1.44 -15.26
N GLY A 119 9.38 -1.63 -14.25
CA GLY A 119 9.86 -2.93 -13.82
C GLY A 119 8.73 -3.82 -13.29
N ALA A 120 7.85 -3.28 -12.45
CA ALA A 120 6.71 -3.97 -11.88
C ALA A 120 5.71 -4.38 -12.97
N HIS A 121 5.28 -3.43 -13.80
CA HIS A 121 4.32 -3.67 -14.88
C HIS A 121 4.81 -4.69 -15.89
N SER A 122 6.11 -4.69 -16.23
CA SER A 122 6.69 -5.69 -17.15
C SER A 122 6.60 -7.14 -16.63
N ARG A 123 6.38 -7.31 -15.33
CA ARG A 123 6.22 -8.59 -14.63
C ARG A 123 4.76 -8.89 -14.28
N GLY A 124 3.82 -8.02 -14.67
CA GLY A 124 2.42 -8.12 -14.30
C GLY A 124 2.13 -7.78 -12.83
N LEU A 125 3.05 -7.07 -12.16
CA LEU A 125 2.85 -6.59 -10.80
C LEU A 125 2.22 -5.20 -10.83
N GLN A 126 1.33 -4.93 -9.89
CA GLN A 126 0.89 -3.57 -9.56
C GLN A 126 1.95 -2.88 -8.69
N LEU A 127 2.08 -1.56 -8.81
CA LEU A 127 2.88 -0.72 -7.93
C LEU A 127 2.04 0.39 -7.32
N HIS A 128 1.91 0.35 -5.99
CA HIS A 128 1.34 1.41 -5.20
C HIS A 128 2.48 2.26 -4.61
N ALA A 129 2.45 3.56 -4.87
CA ALA A 129 3.43 4.48 -4.34
C ALA A 129 3.10 4.81 -2.88
N TRP A 130 3.95 4.34 -1.96
CA TRP A 130 3.79 4.55 -0.54
C TRP A 130 4.48 5.85 -0.09
N ILE A 131 3.69 6.72 0.54
CA ILE A 131 4.16 8.01 1.06
C ILE A 131 3.92 8.10 2.57
N ASN A 132 4.88 8.65 3.31
CA ASN A 132 4.66 9.12 4.67
C ASN A 132 4.19 10.59 4.62
N PRO A 133 3.08 10.98 5.28
CA PRO A 133 2.51 12.32 5.13
C PRO A 133 3.30 13.41 5.84
N TYR A 134 3.73 13.19 7.09
CA TYR A 134 4.13 14.29 7.98
C TYR A 134 5.56 14.19 8.52
N ARG A 135 6.22 13.04 8.38
CA ARG A 135 7.60 12.87 8.90
C ARG A 135 8.59 13.72 8.12
N ILE A 136 9.42 14.47 8.84
CA ILE A 136 10.55 15.22 8.27
C ILE A 136 11.89 14.55 8.60
N THR A 137 12.06 14.08 9.84
CA THR A 137 13.30 13.42 10.27
C THR A 137 13.04 12.14 11.06
N LYS A 138 14.06 11.29 11.08
CA LYS A 138 14.18 10.08 11.90
C LYS A 138 15.51 9.97 12.66
N ASP A 139 16.50 10.77 12.30
CA ASP A 139 17.81 10.88 12.97
C ASP A 139 18.00 12.25 13.67
N GLY A 140 16.89 12.92 14.02
CA GLY A 140 16.85 14.13 14.82
C GLY A 140 17.62 15.34 14.26
N GLU A 141 18.26 16.09 15.16
CA GLU A 141 18.84 17.41 14.85
C GLU A 141 19.91 17.38 13.75
N ALA A 142 20.73 16.32 13.70
CA ALA A 142 21.78 16.22 12.70
C ALA A 142 21.20 16.10 11.28
N GLU A 143 20.11 15.33 11.13
CA GLU A 143 19.39 15.22 9.88
C GLU A 143 18.67 16.52 9.52
N TRP A 144 17.99 17.14 10.50
CA TRP A 144 17.36 18.44 10.32
C TRP A 144 18.35 19.49 9.80
N ALA A 145 19.55 19.55 10.37
CA ALA A 145 20.60 20.49 9.95
C ALA A 145 21.15 20.19 8.54
N ALA A 146 21.04 18.94 8.07
CA ALA A 146 21.52 18.50 6.76
C ALA A 146 20.48 18.66 5.63
N LEU A 147 19.22 18.97 5.95
CA LEU A 147 18.20 19.22 4.91
C LEU A 147 18.59 20.43 4.04
N PRO A 148 18.41 20.34 2.71
CA PRO A 148 18.68 21.45 1.81
C PRO A 148 17.68 22.60 2.02
N GLU A 149 18.08 23.84 1.72
CA GLU A 149 17.21 25.03 1.78
C GLU A 149 15.98 24.93 0.85
N SER A 150 16.02 24.04 -0.14
CA SER A 150 14.88 23.75 -1.00
C SER A 150 13.82 22.84 -0.37
N SER A 151 14.11 22.21 0.77
CA SER A 151 13.13 21.37 1.47
C SER A 151 11.93 22.23 1.91
N PRO A 152 10.67 21.75 1.74
CA PRO A 152 9.50 22.47 2.23
C PRO A 152 9.60 22.81 3.72
N ALA A 153 10.20 21.92 4.53
CA ALA A 153 10.40 22.16 5.95
C ALA A 153 11.39 23.30 6.26
N LYS A 154 12.34 23.58 5.38
CA LYS A 154 13.27 24.72 5.49
C LYS A 154 12.67 26.01 4.95
N GLN A 155 11.87 25.91 3.88
CA GLN A 155 11.15 27.06 3.30
C GLN A 155 10.03 27.56 4.21
N HIS A 156 9.40 26.63 4.95
CA HIS A 156 8.30 26.88 5.86
C HIS A 156 8.59 26.33 7.26
N PRO A 157 9.55 26.92 8.00
CA PRO A 157 9.86 26.49 9.36
C PRO A 157 8.66 26.64 10.32
N GLU A 158 7.69 27.48 9.99
CA GLU A 158 6.43 27.63 10.74
C GLU A 158 5.49 26.43 10.62
N TRP A 159 5.73 25.50 9.69
CA TRP A 159 4.98 24.24 9.57
C TRP A 159 5.55 23.11 10.43
N VAL A 160 6.71 23.33 11.05
CA VAL A 160 7.50 22.26 11.65
C VAL A 160 7.32 22.23 13.17
N VAL A 161 7.03 21.04 13.70
CA VAL A 161 6.93 20.76 15.13
C VAL A 161 7.97 19.71 15.50
N GLN A 162 8.73 20.00 16.55
CA GLN A 162 9.65 19.03 17.14
C GLN A 162 8.89 18.11 18.11
N TYR A 163 9.07 16.81 17.97
CA TYR A 163 8.49 15.79 18.84
C TYR A 163 9.46 14.62 19.01
N ASP A 164 9.71 14.23 20.26
CA ASP A 164 10.62 13.13 20.63
C ASP A 164 11.97 13.15 19.89
N GLY A 165 12.61 14.33 19.87
CA GLY A 165 13.90 14.54 19.22
C GLY A 165 13.88 14.59 17.69
N ASN A 166 12.73 14.38 17.05
CA ASN A 166 12.53 14.43 15.60
C ASN A 166 11.62 15.59 15.18
N TYR A 167 11.50 15.82 13.87
CA TYR A 167 10.72 16.90 13.28
C TYR A 167 9.61 16.33 12.40
N TYR A 168 8.44 16.96 12.49
CA TYR A 168 7.24 16.60 11.75
C TYR A 168 6.55 17.86 11.24
N PHE A 169 5.86 17.76 10.12
CA PHE A 169 4.91 18.79 9.73
C PHE A 169 3.69 18.75 10.65
N ASP A 170 3.13 19.93 10.95
CA ASP A 170 1.90 20.07 11.74
C ASP A 170 0.67 19.72 10.89
N PRO A 171 -0.04 18.60 11.18
CA PRO A 171 -1.20 18.19 10.40
C PRO A 171 -2.38 19.17 10.49
N GLY A 172 -2.40 20.05 11.51
CA GLY A 172 -3.45 21.05 11.69
C GLY A 172 -3.33 22.31 10.84
N LEU A 173 -2.35 22.34 9.93
CA LEU A 173 -2.18 23.42 8.98
C LEU A 173 -2.65 22.99 7.58
N SER A 174 -3.63 23.69 7.02
CA SER A 174 -4.13 23.39 5.67
C SER A 174 -3.05 23.47 4.59
N ALA A 175 -2.03 24.32 4.76
CA ALA A 175 -0.89 24.38 3.84
C ALA A 175 -0.02 23.11 3.87
N VAL A 176 0.07 22.43 5.04
CA VAL A 176 0.74 21.13 5.16
C VAL A 176 -0.10 20.04 4.50
N GLN A 177 -1.43 20.06 4.71
CA GLN A 177 -2.34 19.13 4.05
C GLN A 177 -2.24 19.26 2.52
N GLN A 178 -2.26 20.49 2.00
CA GLN A 178 -2.06 20.77 0.57
C GLN A 178 -0.71 20.29 0.05
N LEU A 179 0.40 20.47 0.80
CA LEU A 179 1.72 19.95 0.41
C LEU A 179 1.69 18.40 0.24
N VAL A 180 0.95 17.69 1.08
CA VAL A 180 0.79 16.23 0.95
C VAL A 180 -0.02 15.88 -0.29
N ILE A 181 -1.13 16.58 -0.52
CA ILE A 181 -1.99 16.39 -1.70
C ILE A 181 -1.21 16.67 -2.99
N ASP A 182 -0.55 17.82 -3.08
CA ASP A 182 0.25 18.22 -4.25
C ASP A 182 1.35 17.19 -4.55
N GLY A 183 1.97 16.62 -3.51
CA GLY A 183 2.96 15.54 -3.66
C GLY A 183 2.37 14.24 -4.21
N ALA A 184 1.17 13.86 -3.77
CA ALA A 184 0.48 12.69 -4.28
C ALA A 184 0.01 12.92 -5.73
N GLU A 185 -0.52 14.10 -6.04
CA GLU A 185 -0.88 14.47 -7.42
C GLU A 185 0.34 14.49 -8.35
N GLU A 186 1.49 15.00 -7.89
CA GLU A 186 2.73 15.00 -8.66
C GLU A 186 3.13 13.58 -9.07
N ILE A 187 2.98 12.61 -8.16
CA ILE A 187 3.23 11.20 -8.46
C ILE A 187 2.25 10.71 -9.55
N VAL A 188 0.95 10.88 -9.35
CA VAL A 188 -0.07 10.36 -10.29
C VAL A 188 0.01 11.01 -11.67
N ARG A 189 0.37 12.29 -11.74
CA ARG A 189 0.51 13.01 -13.03
C ARG A 189 1.72 12.55 -13.83
N ASN A 190 2.78 12.12 -13.16
CA ASN A 190 4.08 11.87 -13.78
C ASN A 190 4.42 10.38 -13.94
N TYR A 191 3.75 9.49 -13.19
CA TYR A 191 4.04 8.07 -13.16
C TYR A 191 2.75 7.25 -13.28
N GLU A 192 2.79 6.18 -14.07
CA GLU A 192 1.67 5.22 -14.20
C GLU A 192 1.61 4.29 -12.98
N VAL A 193 1.45 4.84 -11.78
CA VAL A 193 1.25 4.05 -10.56
C VAL A 193 -0.17 3.48 -10.52
N ASP A 194 -0.32 2.29 -9.93
CA ASP A 194 -1.63 1.64 -9.77
C ASP A 194 -2.39 2.17 -8.54
N GLY A 195 -1.66 2.78 -7.60
CA GLY A 195 -2.26 3.40 -6.44
C GLY A 195 -1.35 4.31 -5.62
N ILE A 196 -1.96 5.05 -4.71
CA ILE A 196 -1.30 5.76 -3.61
C ILE A 196 -1.59 5.03 -2.30
N HIS A 197 -0.57 4.91 -1.46
CA HIS A 197 -0.65 4.23 -0.18
C HIS A 197 -0.10 5.11 0.96
N LEU A 198 -0.86 5.23 2.04
CA LEU A 198 -0.36 5.78 3.32
C LEU A 198 -0.20 4.66 4.35
N ASP A 199 0.80 4.76 5.20
CA ASP A 199 1.00 3.88 6.35
C ASP A 199 0.37 4.45 7.63
N ASP A 200 0.86 4.02 8.80
CA ASP A 200 0.24 4.27 10.12
C ASP A 200 0.73 5.56 10.81
N TYR A 201 1.55 6.40 10.16
CA TYR A 201 2.13 7.58 10.80
C TYR A 201 1.37 8.86 10.48
N PHE A 202 0.43 9.21 11.37
CA PHE A 202 -0.24 10.51 11.39
C PHE A 202 0.43 11.44 12.41
N TYR A 203 -0.21 11.71 13.54
CA TYR A 203 0.46 12.39 14.65
C TYR A 203 1.43 11.43 15.36
N PRO A 204 2.60 11.90 15.82
CA PRO A 204 3.59 11.03 16.46
C PRO A 204 3.24 10.71 17.92
N GLY A 205 2.27 11.39 18.53
CA GLY A 205 1.78 11.11 19.87
C GLY A 205 0.90 12.22 20.47
N PRO A 206 0.37 12.02 21.69
CA PRO A 206 -0.61 12.92 22.29
C PRO A 206 -0.03 14.26 22.77
N ASP A 207 1.27 14.31 23.07
CA ASP A 207 1.94 15.52 23.55
C ASP A 207 2.50 16.40 22.40
N PHE A 208 1.99 16.23 21.17
CA PHE A 208 2.38 17.05 20.02
C PHE A 208 2.14 18.55 20.29
N ASN A 209 3.10 19.41 19.93
CA ASN A 209 3.08 20.82 20.33
C ASN A 209 2.42 21.72 19.28
N ASP A 210 1.12 21.52 19.06
CA ASP A 210 0.29 22.24 18.10
C ASP A 210 -0.77 23.14 18.77
N ALA A 211 -0.63 23.41 20.08
CA ALA A 211 -1.62 24.21 20.83
C ALA A 211 -1.86 25.62 20.23
N THR A 212 -0.85 26.19 19.58
CA THR A 212 -0.99 27.47 18.86
C THR A 212 -1.82 27.31 17.58
N SER A 213 -1.62 26.22 16.84
CA SER A 213 -2.41 25.86 15.67
C SER A 213 -3.86 25.58 16.07
N PHE A 214 -4.09 24.81 17.14
CA PHE A 214 -5.42 24.56 17.69
C PHE A 214 -6.13 25.85 18.10
N ALA A 215 -5.46 26.75 18.84
CA ALA A 215 -6.05 28.03 19.25
C ALA A 215 -6.43 28.92 18.06
N ARG A 216 -5.80 28.73 16.89
CA ARG A 216 -6.03 29.54 15.69
C ARG A 216 -7.03 28.91 14.72
N TYR A 217 -6.98 27.59 14.55
CA TYR A 217 -7.69 26.85 13.50
C TYR A 217 -8.68 25.82 14.05
N GLY A 218 -8.69 25.57 15.36
CA GLY A 218 -9.57 24.59 16.02
C GLY A 218 -11.06 24.91 15.94
N GLY A 219 -11.44 26.13 15.55
CA GLY A 219 -12.84 26.48 15.29
C GLY A 219 -13.76 26.19 16.49
N ASP A 220 -14.76 25.34 16.26
CA ASP A 220 -15.77 24.95 17.25
C ASP A 220 -15.38 23.69 18.05
N PHE A 221 -14.22 23.07 17.78
CA PHE A 221 -13.76 21.90 18.55
C PHE A 221 -13.42 22.29 19.99
N GLU A 222 -14.07 21.62 20.96
CA GLU A 222 -13.78 21.79 22.39
C GLU A 222 -12.60 20.94 22.87
N ASP A 223 -12.36 19.80 22.22
CA ASP A 223 -11.26 18.88 22.50
C ASP A 223 -10.23 18.90 21.37
N ILE A 224 -8.96 19.02 21.75
CA ILE A 224 -7.85 19.04 20.77
C ILE A 224 -7.69 17.68 20.07
N GLY A 225 -8.03 16.58 20.74
CA GLY A 225 -7.97 15.25 20.14
C GLY A 225 -9.01 15.05 19.03
N ASP A 226 -10.23 15.57 19.23
CA ASP A 226 -11.27 15.60 18.18
C ASP A 226 -10.78 16.42 16.98
N TRP A 227 -10.23 17.61 17.21
CA TRP A 227 -9.67 18.44 16.15
C TRP A 227 -8.50 17.77 15.41
N ARG A 228 -7.62 17.07 16.13
CA ARG A 228 -6.50 16.32 15.52
C ARG A 228 -6.99 15.18 14.63
N ARG A 229 -8.02 14.44 15.05
CA ARG A 229 -8.66 13.41 14.20
C ARG A 229 -9.27 14.06 12.96
N ASP A 230 -10.00 15.16 13.12
CA ASP A 230 -10.61 15.89 12.00
C ASP A 230 -9.58 16.40 10.98
N ASN A 231 -8.41 16.87 11.44
CA ASN A 231 -7.31 17.26 10.54
C ASN A 231 -6.83 16.09 9.67
N VAL A 232 -6.73 14.89 10.25
CA VAL A 232 -6.34 13.68 9.52
C VAL A 232 -7.46 13.26 8.57
N ASN A 233 -8.71 13.22 9.05
CA ASN A 233 -9.88 12.86 8.24
C ASN A 233 -10.02 13.79 7.03
N THR A 234 -9.79 15.09 7.22
CA THR A 234 -9.76 16.10 6.15
C THR A 234 -8.70 15.76 5.11
N LEU A 235 -7.46 15.46 5.52
CA LEU A 235 -6.42 15.07 4.57
C LEU A 235 -6.81 13.83 3.77
N ILE A 236 -7.35 12.79 4.42
CA ILE A 236 -7.74 11.55 3.74
C ILE A 236 -8.85 11.81 2.72
N ALA A 237 -9.89 12.55 3.10
CA ALA A 237 -10.99 12.91 2.20
C ALA A 237 -10.55 13.77 1.01
N GLU A 238 -9.64 14.73 1.23
CA GLU A 238 -9.12 15.58 0.16
C GLU A 238 -8.17 14.83 -0.77
N LEU A 239 -7.36 13.91 -0.25
CA LEU A 239 -6.53 13.02 -1.07
C LEU A 239 -7.40 12.15 -1.97
N ASP A 240 -8.40 11.48 -1.40
CA ASP A 240 -9.35 10.65 -2.17
C ASP A 240 -9.98 11.44 -3.32
N THR A 241 -10.52 12.62 -3.01
CA THR A 241 -11.15 13.50 -4.01
C THR A 241 -10.15 13.88 -5.10
N ALA A 242 -8.97 14.40 -4.73
CA ALA A 242 -7.97 14.89 -5.68
C ALA A 242 -7.44 13.77 -6.58
N LEU A 243 -7.17 12.60 -6.01
CA LEU A 243 -6.63 11.45 -6.74
C LEU A 243 -7.65 10.91 -7.75
N HIS A 244 -8.90 10.76 -7.37
CA HIS A 244 -9.97 10.28 -8.27
C HIS A 244 -10.38 11.31 -9.32
N GLU A 245 -10.23 12.61 -9.05
CA GLU A 245 -10.38 13.66 -10.08
C GLU A 245 -9.30 13.54 -11.17
N LEU A 246 -8.10 13.06 -10.83
CA LEU A 246 -7.01 12.84 -11.78
C LEU A 246 -7.11 11.52 -12.52
N ASN A 247 -7.39 10.45 -11.78
CA ASN A 247 -7.50 9.11 -12.31
C ASN A 247 -8.58 8.34 -11.54
N PRO A 248 -9.81 8.24 -12.09
CA PRO A 248 -10.92 7.52 -11.45
C PRO A 248 -10.69 6.01 -11.26
N ASP A 249 -9.68 5.44 -11.92
CA ASP A 249 -9.33 4.00 -11.81
C ASP A 249 -8.14 3.77 -10.86
N LEU A 250 -7.56 4.82 -10.26
CA LEU A 250 -6.46 4.72 -9.31
C LEU A 250 -6.97 4.15 -7.99
N SER A 251 -6.16 3.32 -7.31
CA SER A 251 -6.47 2.89 -5.96
C SER A 251 -5.82 3.80 -4.90
N PHE A 252 -6.60 4.34 -3.98
CA PHE A 252 -6.14 5.04 -2.79
C PHE A 252 -6.46 4.22 -1.54
N GLY A 253 -5.48 4.07 -0.64
CA GLY A 253 -5.77 3.44 0.64
C GLY A 253 -4.71 3.63 1.69
N VAL A 254 -5.07 3.18 2.89
CA VAL A 254 -4.32 3.47 4.12
C VAL A 254 -4.11 2.20 4.92
N SER A 255 -2.91 2.02 5.47
CA SER A 255 -2.55 0.95 6.40
C SER A 255 -2.46 1.48 7.83
N PRO A 256 -3.57 1.55 8.58
CA PRO A 256 -3.55 2.00 9.97
C PRO A 256 -2.98 0.93 10.90
N ALA A 257 -2.63 1.31 12.12
CA ALA A 257 -2.33 0.35 13.17
C ALA A 257 -3.53 -0.59 13.41
N GLY A 258 -3.26 -1.86 13.71
CA GLY A 258 -4.30 -2.90 13.76
C GLY A 258 -5.37 -2.74 14.85
N ILE A 259 -5.15 -1.90 15.87
CA ILE A 259 -6.14 -1.57 16.90
C ILE A 259 -6.59 -0.11 16.71
N TRP A 260 -7.83 0.08 16.25
CA TRP A 260 -8.46 1.40 16.19
C TRP A 260 -8.67 1.97 17.60
N ASP A 261 -9.44 1.25 18.43
CA ASP A 261 -9.55 1.49 19.87
C ASP A 261 -9.91 0.19 20.61
N ASN A 262 -9.72 0.18 21.93
CA ASN A 262 -10.05 -0.97 22.77
C ASN A 262 -11.49 -0.87 23.28
N GLN A 263 -12.22 -2.00 23.33
CA GLN A 263 -13.60 -2.09 23.81
C GLN A 263 -13.79 -1.49 25.22
N SER A 264 -12.77 -1.62 26.07
CA SER A 264 -12.77 -1.09 27.44
C SER A 264 -12.75 0.45 27.51
N SER A 265 -12.28 1.11 26.45
CA SER A 265 -12.21 2.57 26.31
C SER A 265 -13.31 3.13 25.40
N ASN A 266 -13.70 2.39 24.37
CA ASN A 266 -14.78 2.70 23.45
C ASN A 266 -15.60 1.43 23.19
N PRO A 267 -16.91 1.38 23.50
CA PRO A 267 -17.75 0.19 23.28
C PRO A 267 -17.77 -0.37 21.84
N GLU A 268 -17.43 0.46 20.84
CA GLU A 268 -17.33 0.05 19.44
C GLU A 268 -15.95 -0.53 19.08
N GLY A 269 -14.96 -0.40 19.97
CA GLY A 269 -13.61 -0.93 19.80
C GLY A 269 -13.53 -2.45 19.89
N SER A 270 -12.39 -3.00 19.48
CA SER A 270 -12.14 -4.44 19.49
C SER A 270 -11.86 -4.97 20.90
N GLU A 271 -12.06 -6.27 21.12
CA GLU A 271 -11.77 -6.94 22.41
C GLU A 271 -10.25 -7.11 22.63
N THR A 272 -9.53 -6.00 22.65
CA THR A 272 -8.08 -5.90 22.83
C THR A 272 -7.72 -5.00 24.01
N ASN A 273 -6.43 -4.98 24.36
CA ASN A 273 -5.86 -4.11 25.41
C ASN A 273 -4.54 -3.45 24.96
N GLY A 274 -4.36 -3.26 23.65
CA GLY A 274 -3.14 -2.69 23.06
C GLY A 274 -3.22 -1.17 22.88
N ARG A 275 -2.25 -0.65 22.13
CA ARG A 275 -2.14 0.77 21.81
C ARG A 275 -3.31 1.20 20.90
N SER A 276 -3.97 2.31 21.19
CA SER A 276 -5.14 2.80 20.44
C SER A 276 -4.74 3.82 19.37
N SER A 277 -4.99 3.52 18.08
CA SER A 277 -4.68 4.47 17.00
C SER A 277 -5.54 5.74 17.09
N TYR A 278 -6.81 5.59 17.45
CA TYR A 278 -7.80 6.66 17.59
C TYR A 278 -7.36 7.71 18.64
N ARG A 279 -6.71 7.26 19.72
CA ARG A 279 -6.36 8.11 20.87
C ARG A 279 -4.93 8.61 20.83
N GLU A 280 -3.99 7.76 20.42
CA GLU A 280 -2.57 8.04 20.59
C GLU A 280 -1.92 8.70 19.39
N ILE A 281 -2.43 8.43 18.20
CA ILE A 281 -1.91 9.00 16.94
C ILE A 281 -3.01 9.68 16.11
N TYR A 282 -4.21 9.83 16.69
CA TYR A 282 -5.37 10.51 16.11
C TYR A 282 -5.76 9.96 14.73
N CYS A 283 -5.65 8.64 14.58
CA CYS A 283 -5.97 7.89 13.37
C CYS A 283 -7.36 7.26 13.53
N ASP A 284 -8.38 7.91 12.96
CA ASP A 284 -9.77 7.49 13.01
C ASP A 284 -10.19 6.73 11.75
N SER A 285 -9.62 5.54 11.59
CA SER A 285 -9.82 4.71 10.40
C SER A 285 -11.26 4.22 10.20
N VAL A 286 -12.08 4.17 11.26
CA VAL A 286 -13.51 3.85 11.13
C VAL A 286 -14.25 4.94 10.37
N GLU A 287 -13.98 6.22 10.66
CA GLU A 287 -14.56 7.35 9.93
C GLU A 287 -14.26 7.26 8.42
N TRP A 288 -13.03 6.90 8.03
CA TRP A 288 -12.68 6.81 6.61
C TRP A 288 -13.46 5.71 5.89
N ILE A 289 -13.73 4.59 6.59
CA ILE A 289 -14.51 3.48 6.06
C ILE A 289 -15.99 3.87 5.93
N GLU A 290 -16.54 4.54 6.92
CA GLU A 290 -17.94 5.00 6.93
C GLU A 290 -18.20 6.11 5.91
N ALA A 291 -17.25 7.04 5.77
CA ALA A 291 -17.30 8.13 4.81
C ALA A 291 -17.00 7.68 3.37
N GLY A 292 -16.35 6.52 3.20
CA GLY A 292 -15.92 6.01 1.89
C GLY A 292 -14.82 6.87 1.25
N THR A 293 -13.88 7.37 2.05
CA THR A 293 -12.79 8.26 1.62
C THR A 293 -11.46 7.54 1.40
N VAL A 294 -11.53 6.22 1.22
CA VAL A 294 -10.44 5.34 0.79
C VAL A 294 -11.07 4.24 -0.07
N ASP A 295 -10.34 3.67 -1.03
CA ASP A 295 -10.79 2.48 -1.76
C ASP A 295 -10.51 1.20 -0.97
N TYR A 296 -9.46 1.23 -0.14
CA TYR A 296 -9.12 0.11 0.74
C TYR A 296 -8.55 0.56 2.08
N ILE A 297 -8.73 -0.29 3.09
CA ILE A 297 -8.06 -0.21 4.38
C ILE A 297 -7.19 -1.45 4.59
N CYS A 298 -5.99 -1.28 5.14
CA CYS A 298 -5.03 -2.36 5.37
C CYS A 298 -4.52 -2.39 6.82
N PRO A 299 -5.36 -2.71 7.83
CA PRO A 299 -4.95 -2.76 9.22
C PRO A 299 -3.75 -3.69 9.47
N GLN A 300 -2.78 -3.19 10.23
CA GLN A 300 -1.54 -3.89 10.58
C GLN A 300 -1.75 -4.90 11.72
N LEU A 301 -2.14 -6.13 11.40
CA LEU A 301 -2.38 -7.21 12.36
C LEU A 301 -1.08 -7.99 12.68
N TYR A 302 -0.11 -7.32 13.31
CA TYR A 302 1.25 -7.85 13.52
C TYR A 302 1.42 -8.68 14.81
N TRP A 303 0.36 -9.37 15.22
CA TRP A 303 0.30 -10.22 16.40
C TRP A 303 -0.07 -11.65 16.03
N SER A 304 0.30 -12.61 16.86
CA SER A 304 0.01 -14.01 16.61
C SER A 304 -1.43 -14.35 16.98
N ILE A 305 -2.00 -15.36 16.34
CA ILE A 305 -3.27 -15.96 16.72
C ILE A 305 -3.18 -16.48 18.16
N GLY A 306 -4.11 -16.07 19.02
CA GLY A 306 -4.13 -16.38 20.45
C GLY A 306 -3.37 -15.39 21.34
N TYR A 307 -2.86 -14.27 20.81
CA TYR A 307 -2.12 -13.30 21.63
C TYR A 307 -3.06 -12.49 22.53
N GLU A 308 -2.93 -12.65 23.84
CA GLU A 308 -3.88 -12.12 24.85
C GLU A 308 -4.18 -10.61 24.76
N ILE A 309 -3.23 -9.78 24.31
CA ILE A 309 -3.39 -8.33 24.27
C ILE A 309 -4.05 -7.85 22.96
N ALA A 310 -3.79 -8.55 21.86
CA ALA A 310 -4.16 -8.14 20.51
C ALA A 310 -4.21 -9.39 19.62
N ASP A 311 -5.22 -10.23 19.83
CA ASP A 311 -5.34 -11.50 19.11
C ASP A 311 -5.63 -11.23 17.63
N PHE A 312 -4.88 -11.89 16.74
CA PHE A 312 -5.09 -11.81 15.30
C PHE A 312 -6.53 -12.17 14.90
N GLU A 313 -7.11 -13.23 15.49
CA GLU A 313 -8.45 -13.70 15.16
C GLU A 313 -9.51 -12.65 15.54
N ILE A 314 -9.41 -12.12 16.77
CA ILE A 314 -10.32 -11.09 17.29
C ILE A 314 -10.25 -9.83 16.42
N LEU A 315 -9.05 -9.40 16.03
CA LEU A 315 -8.89 -8.22 15.20
C LEU A 315 -9.36 -8.44 13.77
N LEU A 316 -9.10 -9.61 13.19
CA LEU A 316 -9.61 -9.98 11.86
C LEU A 316 -11.14 -9.93 11.83
N ASP A 317 -11.81 -10.55 12.81
CA ASP A 317 -13.27 -10.52 12.94
C ASP A 317 -13.78 -9.09 13.16
N TRP A 318 -13.11 -8.28 13.97
CA TRP A 318 -13.52 -6.90 14.20
C TRP A 318 -13.45 -6.06 12.92
N TRP A 319 -12.34 -6.12 12.18
CA TRP A 319 -12.18 -5.35 10.94
C TRP A 319 -13.16 -5.77 9.84
N GLN A 320 -13.46 -7.07 9.71
CA GLN A 320 -14.52 -7.54 8.81
C GLN A 320 -15.88 -6.91 9.15
N ASN A 321 -16.22 -6.83 10.44
CA ASN A 321 -17.47 -6.20 10.88
C ASN A 321 -17.51 -4.70 10.57
N VAL A 322 -16.39 -3.99 10.70
CA VAL A 322 -16.30 -2.55 10.39
C VAL A 322 -16.56 -2.28 8.91
N VAL A 323 -16.03 -3.10 8.00
CA VAL A 323 -16.23 -2.92 6.56
C VAL A 323 -17.53 -3.53 6.02
N ALA A 324 -18.26 -4.31 6.82
CA ALA A 324 -19.39 -5.14 6.36
C ALA A 324 -20.51 -4.40 5.61
N THR A 325 -20.64 -3.09 5.80
CA THR A 325 -21.63 -2.24 5.13
C THR A 325 -21.02 -1.17 4.22
N SER A 326 -19.71 -1.21 4.00
CA SER A 326 -18.95 -0.28 3.17
C SER A 326 -18.54 -0.95 1.85
N ASP A 327 -18.26 -0.13 0.83
CA ASP A 327 -17.66 -0.60 -0.43
C ASP A 327 -16.12 -0.61 -0.37
N VAL A 328 -15.54 -0.22 0.79
CA VAL A 328 -14.10 -0.21 1.06
C VAL A 328 -13.56 -1.63 1.15
N ALA A 329 -12.54 -1.95 0.35
CA ALA A 329 -11.87 -3.25 0.41
C ALA A 329 -11.05 -3.39 1.71
N LEU A 330 -11.09 -4.58 2.30
CA LEU A 330 -10.28 -4.92 3.47
C LEU A 330 -9.09 -5.78 3.05
N TYR A 331 -7.90 -5.25 3.28
CA TYR A 331 -6.65 -6.01 3.21
C TYR A 331 -6.09 -6.22 4.62
N ILE A 332 -5.31 -7.27 4.83
CA ILE A 332 -4.71 -7.54 6.14
C ILE A 332 -3.19 -7.38 6.09
N GLY A 333 -2.66 -6.48 6.90
CA GLY A 333 -1.22 -6.34 7.10
C GLY A 333 -0.67 -7.48 7.96
N ILE A 334 0.21 -8.31 7.40
CA ILE A 334 0.85 -9.45 8.08
C ILE A 334 2.27 -9.09 8.49
N GLY A 335 2.58 -9.26 9.78
CA GLY A 335 3.88 -8.92 10.38
C GLY A 335 4.98 -9.94 10.10
N ALA A 336 5.34 -10.18 8.84
CA ALA A 336 6.36 -11.16 8.45
C ALA A 336 7.72 -10.97 9.15
N TYR A 337 8.09 -9.73 9.49
CA TYR A 337 9.30 -9.42 10.26
C TYR A 337 9.36 -10.15 11.62
N ARG A 338 8.21 -10.43 12.24
CA ARG A 338 8.13 -11.22 13.48
C ARG A 338 8.73 -12.61 13.29
N ALA A 339 8.53 -13.22 12.13
CA ALA A 339 9.10 -14.52 11.80
C ALA A 339 10.60 -14.45 11.51
N ALA A 340 11.07 -13.38 10.87
CA ALA A 340 12.49 -13.15 10.61
C ALA A 340 13.29 -12.91 11.91
N GLU A 341 12.68 -12.26 12.90
CA GLU A 341 13.31 -11.96 14.20
C GLU A 341 13.21 -13.13 15.21
N ALA A 342 12.29 -14.07 14.98
CA ALA A 342 11.96 -15.15 15.92
C ALA A 342 13.12 -16.13 16.15
N GLN A 343 13.18 -16.66 17.37
CA GLN A 343 14.13 -17.68 17.79
C GLN A 343 13.45 -19.04 18.00
N PRO A 344 14.19 -20.17 17.97
CA PRO A 344 13.62 -21.49 18.19
C PRO A 344 12.81 -21.56 19.50
N GLY A 345 11.51 -21.83 19.38
CA GLY A 345 10.57 -21.88 20.50
C GLY A 345 9.56 -20.73 20.52
N ASP A 346 9.79 -19.65 19.78
CA ASP A 346 8.83 -18.57 19.59
C ASP A 346 7.69 -19.03 18.66
N VAL A 347 6.48 -18.49 18.87
CA VAL A 347 5.30 -18.80 18.04
C VAL A 347 5.52 -18.45 16.57
N TRP A 348 6.28 -17.39 16.32
CA TRP A 348 6.61 -16.89 14.98
C TRP A 348 7.78 -17.63 14.33
N TYR A 349 8.44 -18.57 15.02
CA TYR A 349 9.61 -19.23 14.48
C TYR A 349 9.28 -20.10 13.25
N GLY A 350 9.90 -19.76 12.11
CA GLY A 350 9.63 -20.41 10.83
C GLY A 350 8.37 -19.84 10.16
N THR A 351 7.67 -20.65 9.38
CA THR A 351 6.53 -20.20 8.55
C THR A 351 5.17 -20.63 9.08
N ALA A 352 5.13 -21.40 10.17
CA ALA A 352 3.90 -22.01 10.65
C ALA A 352 2.84 -20.97 11.02
N GLU A 353 3.22 -19.91 11.74
CA GLU A 353 2.28 -18.85 12.11
C GLU A 353 1.76 -18.08 10.90
N LEU A 354 2.65 -17.72 9.95
CA LEU A 354 2.27 -17.05 8.72
C LEU A 354 1.26 -17.87 7.92
N GLN A 355 1.48 -19.19 7.79
CA GLN A 355 0.54 -20.08 7.11
C GLN A 355 -0.82 -20.11 7.81
N ARG A 356 -0.87 -20.18 9.16
CA ARG A 356 -2.16 -20.17 9.88
C ARG A 356 -2.94 -18.89 9.66
N GLN A 357 -2.26 -17.74 9.61
CA GLN A 357 -2.90 -16.45 9.35
C GLN A 357 -3.43 -16.38 7.91
N LEU A 358 -2.66 -16.87 6.93
CA LEU A 358 -3.11 -16.99 5.54
C LEU A 358 -4.33 -17.90 5.40
N ASP A 359 -4.31 -19.07 6.03
CA ASP A 359 -5.44 -20.01 6.01
C ASP A 359 -6.73 -19.37 6.58
N MET A 360 -6.58 -18.52 7.61
CA MET A 360 -7.71 -17.77 8.19
C MET A 360 -8.23 -16.68 7.24
N ILE A 361 -7.34 -15.91 6.64
CA ILE A 361 -7.68 -14.87 5.66
C ILE A 361 -8.40 -15.49 4.45
N GLU A 362 -7.87 -16.58 3.89
CA GLU A 362 -8.46 -17.30 2.75
C GLU A 362 -9.87 -17.82 3.06
N SER A 363 -10.15 -18.15 4.33
CA SER A 363 -11.46 -18.62 4.75
C SER A 363 -12.53 -17.52 4.88
N SER A 364 -12.12 -16.25 4.83
CA SER A 364 -13.01 -15.09 4.88
C SER A 364 -13.54 -14.73 3.49
N ILE A 365 -14.81 -14.31 3.43
CA ILE A 365 -15.41 -13.73 2.21
C ILE A 365 -15.30 -12.20 2.17
N ASP A 366 -14.98 -11.59 3.31
CA ASP A 366 -14.98 -10.13 3.51
C ASP A 366 -13.57 -9.54 3.36
N VAL A 367 -12.52 -10.37 3.33
CA VAL A 367 -11.14 -9.95 3.12
C VAL A 367 -10.76 -10.13 1.64
N GLN A 368 -10.30 -9.07 1.00
CA GLN A 368 -9.93 -9.05 -0.42
C GLN A 368 -8.41 -9.06 -0.66
N GLY A 369 -7.61 -9.28 0.38
CA GLY A 369 -6.17 -9.48 0.23
C GLY A 369 -5.37 -9.35 1.51
N GLU A 370 -4.06 -9.48 1.35
CA GLU A 370 -3.08 -9.42 2.41
C GLU A 370 -1.80 -8.74 1.93
N VAL A 371 -1.09 -8.08 2.86
CA VAL A 371 0.14 -7.37 2.56
C VAL A 371 1.18 -7.70 3.61
N PHE A 372 2.35 -8.18 3.20
CA PHE A 372 3.42 -8.58 4.13
C PHE A 372 4.36 -7.43 4.46
N PHE A 373 4.60 -7.21 5.76
CA PHE A 373 5.65 -6.32 6.24
C PHE A 373 6.85 -7.12 6.76
N SER A 374 8.00 -7.14 6.08
CA SER A 374 8.33 -6.49 4.79
C SER A 374 9.06 -7.45 3.83
N TYR A 375 9.41 -6.98 2.63
CA TYR A 375 10.10 -7.79 1.61
C TYR A 375 11.33 -8.53 2.15
N SER A 376 12.27 -7.85 2.81
CA SER A 376 13.48 -8.49 3.36
C SER A 376 13.13 -9.59 4.36
N SER A 377 12.05 -9.41 5.13
CA SER A 377 11.58 -10.41 6.10
C SER A 377 11.13 -11.71 5.44
N LEU A 378 10.52 -11.63 4.26
CA LEU A 378 10.13 -12.81 3.47
C LEU A 378 11.35 -13.57 2.94
N ILE A 379 12.42 -12.85 2.59
CA ILE A 379 13.66 -13.44 2.10
C ILE A 379 14.47 -14.06 3.24
N ASP A 380 14.54 -13.39 4.39
CA ASP A 380 15.35 -13.80 5.54
C ASP A 380 14.71 -14.97 6.32
N THR A 381 13.40 -15.14 6.23
CA THR A 381 12.68 -16.24 6.88
C THR A 381 12.83 -17.54 6.09
N ALA A 382 13.50 -18.53 6.68
CA ALA A 382 13.75 -19.82 6.04
C ALA A 382 12.46 -20.49 5.52
N ASN A 383 12.45 -20.85 4.24
CA ASN A 383 11.33 -21.46 3.49
C ASN A 383 10.09 -20.56 3.32
N CYS A 384 10.15 -19.26 3.66
CA CYS A 384 8.99 -18.38 3.51
C CYS A 384 8.62 -18.16 2.04
N SER A 385 9.59 -17.81 1.19
CA SER A 385 9.33 -17.62 -0.25
C SER A 385 8.76 -18.88 -0.93
N SER A 386 9.23 -20.08 -0.57
CA SER A 386 8.69 -21.34 -1.10
C SER A 386 7.32 -21.71 -0.53
N MET A 387 7.06 -21.35 0.73
CA MET A 387 5.73 -21.48 1.33
C MET A 387 4.71 -20.60 0.60
N LEU A 388 5.02 -19.32 0.37
CA LEU A 388 4.14 -18.40 -0.35
C LEU A 388 3.89 -18.85 -1.79
N ALA A 389 4.95 -19.18 -2.53
CA ALA A 389 4.82 -19.65 -3.91
C ALA A 389 3.91 -20.87 -3.99
N LYS A 390 4.05 -21.81 -3.05
CA LYS A 390 3.18 -22.99 -2.97
C LYS A 390 1.74 -22.61 -2.65
N HIS A 391 1.51 -21.79 -1.63
CA HIS A 391 0.18 -21.37 -1.19
C HIS A 391 -0.61 -20.73 -2.35
N TYR A 392 -0.03 -19.75 -3.04
CA TYR A 392 -0.72 -19.07 -4.13
C TYR A 392 -0.87 -19.92 -5.40
N THR A 393 0.08 -20.83 -5.67
CA THR A 393 -0.06 -21.81 -6.77
C THR A 393 -1.25 -22.76 -6.53
N GLU A 394 -1.47 -23.17 -5.27
CA GLU A 394 -2.62 -24.00 -4.88
C GLU A 394 -3.95 -23.25 -5.03
N ILE A 395 -4.00 -21.97 -4.66
CA ILE A 395 -5.17 -21.09 -4.84
C ILE A 395 -5.50 -20.87 -6.32
N ASP A 396 -4.49 -20.60 -7.14
CA ASP A 396 -4.68 -20.30 -8.57
C ASP A 396 -5.08 -21.54 -9.40
N GLY A 397 -5.11 -22.73 -8.77
CA GLY A 397 -5.47 -23.99 -9.44
C GLY A 397 -4.44 -24.43 -10.49
N VAL A 398 -3.22 -23.88 -10.44
CA VAL A 398 -2.10 -24.27 -11.29
C VAL A 398 -1.32 -25.34 -10.52
N PRO A 399 -1.18 -26.59 -11.01
CA PRO A 399 -0.31 -27.55 -10.34
C PRO A 399 1.14 -27.03 -10.37
N PRO A 400 1.96 -27.22 -9.31
CA PRO A 400 3.37 -26.84 -9.35
C PRO A 400 4.03 -27.52 -10.56
N GLY A 401 4.42 -26.69 -11.54
CA GLY A 401 4.94 -27.16 -12.81
C GLY A 401 6.32 -27.75 -12.63
N ASP A 402 6.46 -29.05 -12.91
CA ASP A 402 7.77 -29.66 -13.16
C ASP A 402 8.41 -28.94 -14.35
N ALA A 403 9.61 -28.42 -14.11
CA ALA A 403 10.47 -27.83 -15.14
C ALA A 403 10.99 -28.93 -16.09
N THR A 404 10.12 -29.45 -16.96
CA THR A 404 10.50 -30.14 -18.19
C THR A 404 9.51 -29.77 -19.28
N GLY A 405 9.99 -29.00 -20.25
CA GLY A 405 9.16 -28.46 -21.32
C GLY A 405 8.43 -29.53 -22.12
N GLU A 406 7.13 -29.36 -22.26
CA GLU A 406 6.36 -29.70 -23.44
C GLU A 406 5.07 -28.89 -23.44
N SER A 407 4.75 -28.31 -24.60
CA SER A 407 3.69 -27.32 -24.82
C SER A 407 2.29 -27.85 -24.50
N ALA A 408 1.59 -27.22 -23.56
CA ALA A 408 0.16 -27.44 -23.35
C ALA A 408 -0.65 -26.62 -24.37
N GLN A 409 -1.31 -27.32 -25.29
CA GLN A 409 -2.33 -26.75 -26.18
C GLN A 409 -3.56 -26.33 -25.37
N HIS A 410 -3.86 -25.03 -25.35
CA HIS A 410 -5.15 -24.51 -24.90
C HIS A 410 -6.26 -24.93 -25.87
N SER A 411 -7.12 -25.87 -25.47
CA SER A 411 -8.37 -26.14 -26.17
C SER A 411 -9.43 -25.10 -25.76
N SER A 412 -9.90 -24.32 -26.73
CA SER A 412 -10.91 -23.27 -26.51
C SER A 412 -12.30 -23.84 -26.21
N LEU A 413 -13.12 -23.06 -25.49
CA LEU A 413 -14.51 -23.40 -25.12
C LEU A 413 -15.39 -23.85 -26.32
N LEU A 414 -15.06 -23.39 -27.53
CA LEU A 414 -15.73 -23.77 -28.78
C LEU A 414 -15.51 -25.23 -29.17
N GLU A 415 -14.36 -25.83 -28.83
CA GLU A 415 -14.09 -27.24 -29.10
C GLU A 415 -14.85 -28.16 -28.13
N ILE A 416 -15.04 -27.72 -26.89
CA ILE A 416 -15.82 -28.44 -25.87
C ILE A 416 -17.31 -28.44 -26.25
N LEU A 417 -17.83 -27.31 -26.72
CA LEU A 417 -19.20 -27.19 -27.23
C LEU A 417 -19.42 -28.03 -28.51
N SER A 418 -18.44 -28.10 -29.41
CA SER A 418 -18.51 -28.94 -30.61
C SER A 418 -18.61 -30.43 -30.27
N ARG A 419 -17.83 -30.90 -29.28
CA ARG A 419 -17.91 -32.31 -28.84
C ARG A 419 -19.22 -32.65 -28.13
N PHE A 420 -19.81 -31.71 -27.41
CA PHE A 420 -21.10 -31.89 -26.73
C PHE A 420 -22.29 -31.93 -27.71
N ILE A 421 -22.23 -31.19 -28.81
CA ILE A 421 -23.27 -31.24 -29.86
C ILE A 421 -23.16 -32.52 -30.68
N THR A 422 -21.96 -33.05 -30.87
CA THR A 422 -21.75 -34.28 -31.65
C THR A 422 -22.20 -35.54 -30.89
N SER A 423 -22.21 -35.53 -29.56
CA SER A 423 -22.71 -36.65 -28.73
C SER A 423 -24.23 -36.70 -28.61
N LEU A 424 -24.96 -35.67 -29.05
CA LEU A 424 -26.42 -35.63 -29.07
C LEU A 424 -27.04 -36.29 -30.33
N PHE A 425 -26.21 -36.79 -31.26
CA PHE A 425 -26.67 -37.41 -32.50
C PHE A 425 -26.10 -38.83 -32.75
N TYR A 426 -25.65 -39.53 -31.71
CA TYR A 426 -25.33 -40.97 -31.75
C TYR A 426 -25.88 -41.74 -30.55
#